data_AF-A0A9W8NPL3-F1
#
_entry.id   AF-A0A9W8NPL3-F1
#
_cell.length_a   1.000
_cell.length_b   1.000
_cell.length_c   1.000
_cell.angle_alpha   90.00
_cell.angle_beta   90.00
_cell.angle_gamma   90.00
#
_symmetry.space_group_name_H-M   'P 1'
#
loop_
_entity.id
_entity.type
_entity.pdbx_description
1 polymer ?
#
loop_
_entity_poly.entity_id
_entity_poly.type
_entity_poly.pdbx_seq_one_letter_code
_entity_poly.pdbx_strand_id
1 'polypeptide(L)'
;MAASSDVTINNLQGTWRINKALSDGLDVALELRGIPWLIRKAVSLATITDRLSQRKDENGATVIQVAQTATGGLPGETEVYIVDGSETTQGGGKFGVQKIRTRWLHLTKDVDGSERLTNIAGNPIDPWLLEGWLSEGTASSPGHINVFVVNEKAGWTTEQVWGFSEIEGARRRVTKFIITKGPRTARVSVVYDWLGRRE
;
A
#
# COMPACT_ATOMS: atom_id res chain seq x y z
N MET A 1 -12.34 8.51 -10.16
CA MET A 1 -13.56 7.71 -10.44
C MET A 1 -13.47 6.40 -9.68
N ALA A 2 -14.59 5.72 -9.46
CA ALA A 2 -14.57 4.33 -9.00
C ALA A 2 -13.91 3.43 -10.06
N ALA A 3 -13.21 2.37 -9.63
CA ALA A 3 -12.70 1.38 -10.56
C ALA A 3 -13.83 0.41 -10.93
N SER A 4 -13.89 -0.02 -12.20
CA SER A 4 -14.81 -1.06 -12.65
C SER A 4 -14.52 -2.40 -11.99
N SER A 5 -15.49 -3.33 -12.03
CA SER A 5 -15.39 -4.64 -11.35
C SER A 5 -14.29 -5.56 -11.93
N ASP A 6 -13.83 -5.31 -13.15
CA ASP A 6 -12.70 -6.04 -13.76
C ASP A 6 -11.33 -5.61 -13.20
N VAL A 7 -11.26 -4.50 -12.46
CA VAL A 7 -10.05 -4.03 -11.77
C VAL A 7 -10.08 -4.54 -10.33
N THR A 8 -9.27 -5.56 -10.05
CA THR A 8 -9.21 -6.25 -8.75
C THR A 8 -7.81 -6.18 -8.16
N ILE A 9 -7.62 -6.62 -6.91
CA ILE A 9 -6.28 -6.67 -6.31
C ILE A 9 -5.29 -7.52 -7.14
N ASN A 10 -5.82 -8.54 -7.84
CA ASN A 10 -5.08 -9.45 -8.70
C ASN A 10 -4.78 -8.85 -10.09
N ASN A 11 -5.37 -7.69 -10.40
CA ASN A 11 -5.10 -6.91 -11.60
C ASN A 11 -5.28 -5.40 -11.34
N LEU A 12 -4.28 -4.78 -10.72
CA LEU A 12 -4.26 -3.33 -10.45
C LEU A 12 -3.67 -2.49 -11.59
N GLN A 13 -3.39 -3.09 -12.75
CA GLN A 13 -2.73 -2.41 -13.86
C GLN A 13 -3.53 -1.18 -14.29
N GLY A 14 -2.89 -0.01 -14.27
CA GLY A 14 -3.50 1.26 -14.68
C GLY A 14 -3.00 2.45 -13.87
N THR A 15 -3.73 3.57 -13.98
CA THR A 15 -3.36 4.83 -13.34
C THR A 15 -4.34 5.16 -12.21
N TRP A 16 -3.77 5.50 -11.06
CA TRP A 16 -4.48 5.78 -9.83
C TRP A 16 -4.04 7.13 -9.27
N ARG A 17 -4.95 7.93 -8.75
CA ARG A 17 -4.62 9.21 -8.11
C ARG A 17 -5.06 9.19 -6.66
N ILE A 18 -4.21 9.64 -5.73
CA ILE A 18 -4.61 9.76 -4.33
C ILE A 18 -5.74 10.80 -4.23
N ASN A 19 -6.88 10.38 -3.69
CA ASN A 19 -7.99 11.24 -3.36
C ASN A 19 -7.82 11.74 -1.92
N LYS A 20 -7.17 12.89 -1.79
CA LYS A 20 -6.85 13.50 -0.48
C LYS A 20 -8.07 13.91 0.33
N ALA A 21 -9.20 14.21 -0.30
CA ALA A 21 -10.41 14.57 0.41
C ALA A 21 -11.04 13.38 1.13
N LEU A 22 -10.77 12.16 0.64
CA LEU A 22 -11.27 10.91 1.20
C LEU A 22 -10.22 10.11 1.97
N SER A 23 -8.96 10.57 1.96
CA SER A 23 -7.85 9.94 2.66
C SER A 23 -7.63 10.60 4.02
N ASP A 24 -7.04 9.85 4.94
CA ASP A 24 -6.46 10.43 6.14
C ASP A 24 -5.26 11.33 5.77
N GLY A 25 -4.96 12.30 6.64
CA GLY A 25 -3.82 13.18 6.46
C GLY A 25 -2.48 12.43 6.50
N LEU A 26 -1.65 12.59 5.47
CA LEU A 26 -0.35 11.91 5.36
C LEU A 26 0.77 12.52 6.22
N ASP A 27 0.57 13.72 6.80
CA ASP A 27 1.64 14.49 7.45
C ASP A 27 2.31 13.73 8.61
N VAL A 28 1.51 13.09 9.48
CA VAL A 28 2.03 12.34 10.63
C VAL A 28 2.86 11.14 10.18
N ALA A 29 2.44 10.44 9.12
CA ALA A 29 3.18 9.32 8.58
C ALA A 29 4.49 9.77 7.94
N LEU A 30 4.46 10.86 7.16
CA LEU A 30 5.66 11.44 6.56
C LEU A 30 6.63 11.97 7.64
N GLU A 31 6.12 12.55 8.72
CA GLU A 31 6.94 12.96 9.87
C GLU A 31 7.64 11.77 10.51
N LEU A 32 6.92 10.68 10.78
CA LEU A 32 7.50 9.48 11.37
C LEU A 32 8.57 8.87 10.45
N ARG A 33 8.40 8.97 9.12
CA ARG A 33 9.41 8.60 8.13
C ARG A 33 10.64 9.52 8.10
N GLY A 34 10.60 10.65 8.82
CA GLY A 34 11.69 11.63 8.87
C GLY A 34 11.67 12.65 7.73
N ILE A 35 10.53 12.79 7.03
CA ILE A 35 10.41 13.75 5.93
C ILE A 35 10.35 15.18 6.48
N PRO A 36 11.22 16.10 6.01
CA PRO A 36 11.24 17.49 6.48
C PRO A 36 9.90 18.20 6.26
N TRP A 37 9.51 19.05 7.22
CA TRP A 37 8.21 19.74 7.23
C TRP A 37 7.86 20.46 5.91
N LEU A 38 8.82 21.15 5.29
CA LEU A 38 8.58 21.87 4.04
C LEU A 38 8.19 20.92 2.89
N ILE A 39 8.82 19.74 2.83
CA ILE A 39 8.48 18.70 1.85
C ILE A 39 7.10 18.12 2.15
N ARG A 40 6.75 17.92 3.43
CA ARG A 40 5.40 17.45 3.81
C ARG A 40 4.31 18.44 3.42
N LYS A 41 4.57 19.75 3.58
CA LYS A 41 3.66 20.81 3.10
C LYS A 41 3.53 20.79 1.58
N ALA A 42 4.62 20.68 0.83
CA ALA A 42 4.55 20.53 -0.62
C ALA A 42 3.74 19.28 -1.02
N VAL A 43 3.96 18.14 -0.36
CA VAL A 43 3.20 16.90 -0.55
C VAL A 43 1.71 17.11 -0.27
N SER A 44 1.34 17.87 0.76
CA SER A 44 -0.06 18.19 1.08
C SER A 44 -0.76 18.99 -0.01
N LEU A 45 -0.02 19.77 -0.82
CA LEU A 45 -0.55 20.57 -1.92
C LEU A 45 -0.49 19.85 -3.29
N ALA A 46 0.44 18.91 -3.47
CA ALA A 46 0.69 18.27 -4.75
C ALA A 46 -0.38 17.22 -5.14
N THR A 47 -0.69 17.06 -6.42
CA THR A 47 -1.43 15.89 -6.89
C THR A 47 -0.48 14.72 -7.05
N ILE A 48 -0.77 13.60 -6.38
CA ILE A 48 0.03 12.38 -6.42
C ILE A 48 -0.69 11.33 -7.27
N THR A 49 0.01 10.79 -8.26
CA THR A 49 -0.50 9.79 -9.19
C THR A 49 0.45 8.60 -9.24
N ASP A 50 -0.12 7.41 -9.06
CA ASP A 50 0.56 6.13 -9.17
C ASP A 50 0.21 5.45 -10.51
N ARG A 51 1.23 5.09 -11.29
CA ARG A 51 1.08 4.19 -12.43
C ARG A 51 1.47 2.78 -11.99
N LEU A 52 0.48 1.90 -11.89
CA LEU A 52 0.65 0.53 -11.47
C LEU A 52 0.81 -0.39 -12.69
N SER A 53 1.82 -1.25 -12.64
CA SER A 53 1.93 -2.41 -13.52
C SER A 53 2.03 -3.68 -12.68
N GLN A 54 1.44 -4.76 -13.18
CA GLN A 54 1.51 -6.09 -12.58
C GLN A 54 1.97 -7.08 -13.64
N ARG A 55 2.95 -7.90 -13.29
CA ARG A 55 3.48 -8.96 -14.17
C ARG A 55 3.81 -10.19 -13.36
N LYS A 56 4.04 -11.31 -14.03
CA LYS A 56 4.68 -12.48 -13.42
C LYS A 56 6.19 -12.41 -13.64
N ASP A 57 6.96 -12.77 -12.63
CA ASP A 57 8.40 -13.00 -12.79
C ASP A 57 8.69 -14.41 -13.32
N GLU A 58 9.97 -14.74 -13.44
CA GLU A 58 10.47 -16.03 -13.93
C GLU A 58 10.01 -17.22 -13.06
N ASN A 59 9.70 -16.97 -11.79
CA ASN A 59 9.23 -17.97 -10.83
C ASN A 59 7.70 -18.03 -10.74
N GLY A 60 6.98 -17.21 -11.53
CA GLY A 60 5.52 -17.11 -11.50
C GLY A 60 4.96 -16.26 -10.35
N ALA A 61 5.81 -15.61 -9.57
CA ALA A 61 5.38 -14.68 -8.52
C ALA A 61 4.83 -13.39 -9.15
N THR A 62 3.81 -12.80 -8.52
CA THR A 62 3.28 -11.51 -8.98
C THR A 62 4.24 -10.41 -8.56
N VAL A 63 4.70 -9.61 -9.52
CA VAL A 63 5.49 -8.40 -9.31
C VAL A 63 4.61 -7.19 -9.60
N ILE A 64 4.42 -6.35 -8.60
CA ILE A 64 3.69 -5.09 -8.70
C ILE A 64 4.71 -3.96 -8.70
N GLN A 65 4.68 -3.10 -9.71
CA GLN A 65 5.50 -1.89 -9.75
C GLN A 65 4.59 -0.68 -9.67
N VAL A 66 4.92 0.23 -8.75
CA VAL A 66 4.19 1.47 -8.48
C VAL A 66 5.11 2.63 -8.84
N ALA A 67 4.91 3.21 -10.02
CA ALA A 67 5.64 4.41 -10.43
C ALA A 67 4.84 5.65 -9.99
N GLN A 68 5.27 6.29 -8.92
CA GLN A 68 4.63 7.48 -8.37
C GLN A 68 5.18 8.75 -9.01
N THR A 69 4.27 9.68 -9.29
CA THR A 69 4.58 11.02 -9.77
C THR A 69 3.83 12.05 -8.93
N ALA A 70 4.43 13.23 -8.77
CA ALA A 70 3.84 14.33 -8.02
C ALA A 70 3.99 15.65 -8.78
N THR A 71 2.97 16.49 -8.74
CA THR A 71 3.03 17.84 -9.34
C THR A 71 3.93 18.77 -8.53
N GLY A 72 4.35 19.89 -9.13
CA GLY A 72 5.10 20.93 -8.41
C GLY A 72 6.59 20.63 -8.23
N GLY A 73 7.16 19.79 -9.10
CA GLY A 73 8.60 19.49 -9.09
C GLY A 73 9.05 18.56 -7.96
N LEU A 74 8.11 17.96 -7.23
CA LEU A 74 8.43 16.92 -6.25
C LEU A 74 8.97 15.68 -6.98
N PRO A 75 10.10 15.10 -6.53
CA PRO A 75 10.61 13.89 -7.14
C PRO A 75 9.59 12.76 -6.95
N GLY A 76 9.32 12.03 -8.03
CA GLY A 76 8.61 10.76 -7.96
C GLY A 76 9.50 9.66 -7.39
N GLU A 77 8.88 8.53 -7.08
CA GLU A 77 9.56 7.32 -6.61
C GLU A 77 8.96 6.11 -7.34
N THR A 78 9.73 5.04 -7.46
CA THR A 78 9.21 3.77 -7.96
C THR A 78 9.44 2.71 -6.92
N GLU A 79 8.35 2.12 -6.43
CA GLU A 79 8.35 1.00 -5.52
C GLU A 79 7.98 -0.28 -6.28
N VAL A 80 8.58 -1.39 -5.89
CA VAL A 80 8.34 -2.72 -6.43
C VAL A 80 7.86 -3.61 -5.27
N TYR A 81 6.94 -4.52 -5.53
CA TYR A 81 6.45 -5.47 -4.54
C TYR A 81 6.41 -6.85 -5.19
N ILE A 82 7.18 -7.79 -4.66
CA ILE A 82 7.16 -9.19 -5.10
C ILE A 82 6.26 -9.94 -4.12
N VAL A 83 5.15 -10.47 -4.62
CA VAL A 83 4.09 -11.10 -3.83
C VAL A 83 4.36 -12.60 -3.67
N ASP A 84 5.49 -12.92 -3.05
CA ASP A 84 5.94 -14.29 -2.73
C ASP A 84 6.39 -14.43 -1.26
N GLY A 85 6.36 -13.34 -0.49
CA GLY A 85 6.82 -13.28 0.90
C GLY A 85 8.33 -13.07 1.06
N SER A 86 9.11 -13.06 -0.03
CA SER A 86 10.54 -12.80 0.02
C SER A 86 10.84 -11.36 0.46
N GLU A 87 12.01 -11.17 1.07
CA GLU A 87 12.49 -9.83 1.42
C GLU A 87 13.22 -9.21 0.22
N THR A 88 12.75 -8.04 -0.18
CA THR A 88 13.43 -7.22 -1.19
C THR A 88 13.98 -5.96 -0.53
N THR A 89 15.13 -5.51 -1.02
CA THR A 89 15.73 -4.25 -0.59
C THR A 89 15.54 -3.22 -1.68
N GLN A 90 14.95 -2.08 -1.33
CA GLN A 90 14.62 -1.01 -2.28
C GLN A 90 14.91 0.36 -1.69
N GLY A 91 14.96 1.36 -2.57
CA GLY A 91 15.45 2.68 -2.25
C GLY A 91 16.98 2.77 -2.38
N GLY A 92 17.52 3.91 -1.96
CA GLY A 92 18.92 4.27 -2.23
C GLY A 92 19.01 5.73 -2.63
N GLY A 93 19.04 6.61 -1.63
CA GLY A 93 18.95 8.07 -1.80
C GLY A 93 18.42 8.74 -0.53
N LYS A 94 17.68 9.85 -0.68
CA LYS A 94 17.21 10.70 0.42
C LYS A 94 16.24 10.04 1.42
N PHE A 95 15.58 8.93 1.06
CA PHE A 95 14.58 8.25 1.90
C PHE A 95 15.12 6.98 2.60
N GLY A 96 16.41 6.68 2.43
CA GLY A 96 17.07 5.52 3.03
C GLY A 96 16.73 4.20 2.33
N VAL A 97 17.37 3.14 2.82
CA VAL A 97 17.16 1.77 2.34
C VAL A 97 15.98 1.17 3.09
N GLN A 98 15.05 0.54 2.36
CA GLN A 98 13.86 -0.10 2.89
C GLN A 98 13.90 -1.59 2.58
N LYS A 99 13.58 -2.41 3.58
CA LYS A 99 13.34 -3.84 3.41
C LYS A 99 11.84 -4.06 3.33
N ILE A 100 11.38 -4.69 2.26
CA ILE A 100 9.97 -4.85 1.93
C ILE A 100 9.68 -6.34 1.76
N ARG A 101 8.64 -6.81 2.45
CA ARG A 101 8.06 -8.14 2.24
C ARG A 101 6.59 -7.99 1.89
N THR A 102 6.13 -8.77 0.92
CA THR A 102 4.74 -8.69 0.44
C THR A 102 4.15 -10.07 0.26
N ARG A 103 2.91 -10.27 0.70
CA ARG A 103 2.16 -11.49 0.45
C ARG A 103 0.71 -11.21 0.14
N TRP A 104 0.06 -12.19 -0.48
CA TRP A 104 -1.39 -12.23 -0.52
C TRP A 104 -1.98 -12.42 0.88
N LEU A 105 -3.18 -11.88 1.09
CA LEU A 105 -3.91 -11.97 2.35
C LEU A 105 -5.38 -12.36 2.10
N HIS A 106 -5.87 -13.36 2.83
CA HIS A 106 -7.31 -13.55 3.05
C HIS A 106 -7.67 -12.93 4.40
N LEU A 107 -8.82 -12.24 4.46
CA LEU A 107 -9.30 -11.64 5.70
C LEU A 107 -10.01 -12.63 6.64
N THR A 108 -10.17 -13.88 6.22
CA THR A 108 -10.91 -14.90 6.98
C THR A 108 -10.02 -16.02 7.51
N LYS A 109 -8.89 -16.30 6.86
CA LYS A 109 -7.94 -17.34 7.26
C LYS A 109 -6.51 -16.94 6.90
N ASP A 110 -5.56 -17.27 7.75
CA ASP A 110 -4.14 -17.08 7.49
C ASP A 110 -3.59 -18.21 6.59
N VAL A 111 -2.33 -18.10 6.19
CA VAL A 111 -1.62 -19.03 5.31
C VAL A 111 -1.57 -20.45 5.90
N ASP A 112 -1.56 -20.59 7.22
CA ASP A 112 -1.60 -21.87 7.92
C ASP A 112 -3.04 -22.42 8.12
N GLY A 113 -4.05 -21.70 7.64
CA GLY A 113 -5.47 -22.04 7.81
C GLY A 113 -6.09 -21.58 9.12
N SER A 114 -5.33 -20.93 10.01
CA SER A 114 -5.84 -20.39 11.27
C SER A 114 -6.70 -19.14 11.07
N GLU A 115 -7.64 -18.88 11.99
CA GLU A 115 -8.44 -17.65 12.01
C GLU A 115 -7.65 -16.45 12.56
N ARG A 116 -6.50 -16.70 13.22
CA ARG A 116 -5.65 -15.65 13.78
C ARG A 116 -4.69 -15.12 12.71
N LEU A 117 -5.12 -14.08 12.00
CA LEU A 117 -4.31 -13.47 10.96
C LEU A 117 -3.03 -12.84 11.51
N THR A 118 -1.90 -13.25 10.95
CA THR A 118 -0.59 -12.65 11.16
C THR A 118 -0.18 -11.79 9.97
N ASN A 119 0.75 -10.87 10.17
CA ASN A 119 1.41 -10.16 9.08
C ASN A 119 2.57 -10.98 8.55
N ILE A 120 3.18 -10.55 7.44
CA ILE A 120 4.34 -11.23 6.85
C ILE A 120 5.59 -11.26 7.76
N ALA A 121 5.59 -10.53 8.87
CA ALA A 121 6.61 -10.59 9.91
C ALA A 121 6.26 -11.56 11.06
N GLY A 122 5.11 -12.25 11.00
CA GLY A 122 4.67 -13.26 11.98
C GLY A 122 3.94 -12.71 13.21
N ASN A 123 3.64 -11.41 13.25
CA ASN A 123 2.90 -10.78 14.35
C ASN A 123 1.40 -10.73 14.04
N PRO A 124 0.50 -10.76 15.03
CA PRO A 124 -0.93 -10.54 14.80
C PRO A 124 -1.18 -9.23 14.04
N ILE A 125 -2.02 -9.26 13.01
CA ILE A 125 -2.45 -8.04 12.31
C ILE A 125 -3.36 -7.23 13.23
N ASP A 126 -3.14 -5.92 13.30
CA ASP A 126 -4.03 -5.02 14.02
C ASP A 126 -5.45 -5.06 13.43
N PRO A 127 -6.52 -5.27 14.23
CA PRO A 127 -7.90 -5.36 13.72
C PRO A 127 -8.33 -4.18 12.84
N TRP A 128 -7.80 -2.99 13.06
CA TRP A 128 -8.10 -1.80 12.24
C TRP A 128 -7.69 -1.96 10.76
N LEU A 129 -6.63 -2.76 10.51
CA LEU A 129 -6.20 -3.11 9.15
C LEU A 129 -7.10 -4.14 8.47
N LEU A 130 -7.96 -4.83 9.22
CA LEU A 130 -8.79 -5.95 8.74
C LEU A 130 -10.27 -5.59 8.52
N GLU A 131 -10.71 -4.41 8.97
CA GLU A 131 -12.10 -3.97 8.89
C GLU A 131 -12.37 -3.06 7.69
N GLY A 132 -13.65 -2.87 7.33
CA GLY A 132 -14.08 -1.89 6.33
C GLY A 132 -13.70 -2.20 4.88
N TRP A 133 -13.43 -3.47 4.57
CA TRP A 133 -13.15 -3.94 3.23
C TRP A 133 -14.40 -4.52 2.56
N LEU A 134 -14.47 -4.43 1.24
CA LEU A 134 -15.41 -5.21 0.46
C LEU A 134 -14.98 -6.68 0.47
N SER A 135 -15.96 -7.58 0.43
CA SER A 135 -15.73 -9.02 0.27
C SER A 135 -15.24 -9.31 -1.15
N GLU A 136 -13.93 -9.17 -1.35
CA GLU A 136 -13.26 -9.48 -2.60
C GLU A 136 -12.39 -10.73 -2.49
N GLY A 137 -12.21 -11.40 -3.64
CA GLY A 137 -11.47 -12.64 -3.73
C GLY A 137 -12.32 -13.89 -3.51
N THR A 138 -11.67 -15.03 -3.64
CA THR A 138 -12.21 -16.37 -3.42
C THR A 138 -11.25 -17.17 -2.54
N ALA A 139 -11.58 -18.41 -2.20
CA ALA A 139 -10.64 -19.29 -1.49
C ALA A 139 -9.34 -19.55 -2.28
N SER A 140 -9.37 -19.46 -3.61
CA SER A 140 -8.21 -19.70 -4.49
C SER A 140 -7.58 -18.42 -5.05
N SER A 141 -8.21 -17.26 -4.85
CA SER A 141 -7.73 -15.96 -5.33
C SER A 141 -7.90 -14.91 -4.24
N PRO A 142 -6.86 -14.62 -3.45
CA PRO A 142 -6.92 -13.65 -2.36
C PRO A 142 -7.39 -12.26 -2.83
N GLY A 143 -8.21 -11.59 -2.01
CA GLY A 143 -8.74 -10.25 -2.29
C GLY A 143 -7.90 -9.10 -1.76
N HIS A 144 -6.83 -9.39 -1.00
CA HIS A 144 -6.02 -8.39 -0.31
C HIS A 144 -4.53 -8.69 -0.42
N ILE A 145 -3.70 -7.68 -0.19
CA ILE A 145 -2.24 -7.79 -0.09
C ILE A 145 -1.82 -7.25 1.27
N ASN A 146 -0.94 -7.97 1.98
CA ASN A 146 -0.23 -7.48 3.15
C ASN A 146 1.20 -7.09 2.76
N VAL A 147 1.62 -5.90 3.17
CA VAL A 147 2.98 -5.40 2.97
C VAL A 147 3.58 -5.05 4.32
N PHE A 148 4.80 -5.49 4.58
CA PHE A 148 5.57 -5.03 5.74
C PHE A 148 6.87 -4.39 5.28
N VAL A 149 7.11 -3.17 5.75
CA VAL A 149 8.27 -2.34 5.39
C VAL A 149 9.05 -2.01 6.64
N VAL A 150 10.37 -2.14 6.56
CA VAL A 150 11.30 -1.76 7.62
C VAL A 150 12.34 -0.80 7.06
N ASN A 151 12.55 0.32 7.76
CA ASN A 151 13.70 1.19 7.54
C ASN A 151 14.53 1.22 8.83
N GLU A 152 15.52 0.33 8.90
CA GLU A 152 16.34 0.13 10.11
C GLU A 152 17.09 1.40 10.51
N LYS A 153 17.66 2.11 9.52
CA LYS A 153 18.42 3.34 9.76
C LYS A 153 17.54 4.47 10.31
N ALA A 154 16.33 4.62 9.78
CA ALA A 154 15.40 5.65 10.22
C ALA A 154 14.54 5.22 11.44
N GLY A 155 14.62 3.95 11.83
CA GLY A 155 14.01 3.37 13.02
C GLY A 155 12.49 3.23 12.96
N TRP A 156 11.91 3.08 11.77
CA TRP A 156 10.46 2.94 11.59
C TRP A 156 10.08 1.68 10.83
N THR A 157 8.88 1.17 11.11
CA THR A 157 8.23 0.09 10.37
C THR A 157 6.87 0.55 9.83
N THR A 158 6.38 -0.09 8.79
CA THR A 158 5.03 0.12 8.28
C THR A 158 4.40 -1.22 7.91
N GLU A 159 3.22 -1.49 8.47
CA GLU A 159 2.37 -2.59 8.05
C GLU A 159 1.21 -2.05 7.22
N GLN A 160 0.96 -2.62 6.05
CA GLN A 160 -0.09 -2.18 5.13
C GLN A 160 -1.01 -3.34 4.76
N VAL A 161 -2.27 -3.01 4.53
CA VAL A 161 -3.23 -3.88 3.84
C VAL A 161 -3.83 -3.10 2.68
N TRP A 162 -3.79 -3.70 1.49
CA TRP A 162 -4.37 -3.15 0.27
C TRP A 162 -5.62 -3.94 -0.10
N GLY A 163 -6.65 -3.23 -0.54
CA GLY A 163 -7.92 -3.84 -0.93
C GLY A 163 -8.85 -2.82 -1.58
N PHE A 164 -10.12 -3.19 -1.68
CA PHE A 164 -11.19 -2.29 -2.08
C PHE A 164 -12.19 -2.11 -0.95
N SER A 165 -12.71 -0.89 -0.81
CA SER A 165 -13.74 -0.54 0.16
C SER A 165 -14.86 0.22 -0.55
N GLU A 166 -16.06 0.17 0.02
CA GLU A 166 -17.12 1.08 -0.35
C GLU A 166 -16.94 2.38 0.44
N ILE A 167 -16.79 3.49 -0.28
CA ILE A 167 -16.66 4.83 0.30
C ILE A 167 -17.64 5.71 -0.46
N GLU A 168 -18.56 6.38 0.23
CA GLU A 168 -19.63 7.20 -0.37
C GLU A 168 -20.40 6.47 -1.49
N GLY A 169 -20.71 5.18 -1.29
CA GLY A 169 -21.43 4.36 -2.27
C GLY A 169 -20.62 3.99 -3.52
N ALA A 170 -19.32 4.27 -3.54
CA ALA A 170 -18.42 3.94 -4.63
C ALA A 170 -17.35 2.93 -4.20
N ARG A 171 -17.13 1.92 -5.04
CA ARG A 171 -15.99 0.98 -4.90
C ARG A 171 -14.67 1.68 -5.20
N ARG A 172 -13.82 1.82 -4.20
CA ARG A 172 -12.52 2.51 -4.30
C ARG A 172 -11.39 1.62 -3.82
N ARG A 173 -10.23 1.69 -4.49
CA ARG A 173 -9.00 1.07 -4.00
C ARG A 173 -8.55 1.84 -2.77
N VAL A 174 -8.19 1.11 -1.71
CA VAL A 174 -7.72 1.68 -0.45
C VAL A 174 -6.46 0.96 0.00
N THR A 175 -5.50 1.73 0.52
CA THR A 175 -4.37 1.22 1.28
C THR A 175 -4.50 1.74 2.69
N LYS A 176 -4.71 0.83 3.65
CA LYS A 176 -4.60 1.14 5.07
C LYS A 176 -3.21 0.78 5.54
N PHE A 177 -2.61 1.62 6.36
CA PHE A 177 -1.33 1.30 6.97
C PHE A 177 -1.16 1.84 8.37
N ILE A 178 -0.34 1.14 9.15
CA ILE A 178 0.13 1.54 10.46
C ILE A 178 1.63 1.76 10.37
N ILE A 179 2.08 2.97 10.70
CA ILE A 179 3.50 3.30 10.81
C ILE A 179 3.89 3.44 12.27
N THR A 180 5.00 2.82 12.66
CA THR A 180 5.51 2.85 14.03
C THR A 180 6.97 3.30 14.03
N LYS A 181 7.32 4.21 14.94
CA LYS A 181 8.68 4.66 15.22
C LYS A 181 8.87 4.85 16.72
N GLY A 182 9.61 3.93 17.36
CA GLY A 182 9.70 3.87 18.81
C GLY A 182 8.29 3.76 19.44
N PRO A 183 7.92 4.61 20.41
CA PRO A 183 6.61 4.57 21.05
C PRO A 183 5.49 5.26 20.24
N ARG A 184 5.82 5.89 19.11
CA ARG A 184 4.85 6.63 18.30
C ARG A 184 4.29 5.74 17.19
N THR A 185 2.98 5.73 17.06
CA THR A 185 2.26 5.01 16.00
C THR A 185 1.21 5.92 15.35
N ALA A 186 1.00 5.77 14.05
CA ALA A 186 -0.09 6.41 13.33
C ALA A 186 -0.78 5.43 12.38
N ARG A 187 -2.11 5.51 12.33
CA ARG A 187 -2.99 4.79 11.41
C ARG A 187 -3.39 5.74 10.29
N VAL A 188 -3.28 5.30 9.03
CA VAL A 188 -3.57 6.12 7.86
C VAL A 188 -4.25 5.28 6.78
N SER A 189 -5.39 5.73 6.30
CA SER A 189 -6.10 5.21 5.14
C SER A 189 -5.90 6.12 3.93
N VAL A 190 -5.46 5.55 2.81
CA VAL A 190 -5.26 6.26 1.55
C VAL A 190 -6.23 5.72 0.51
N VAL A 191 -7.04 6.61 -0.05
CA VAL A 191 -8.09 6.28 -1.03
C VAL A 191 -7.62 6.72 -2.41
N TYR A 192 -7.87 5.88 -3.42
CA TYR A 192 -7.43 6.13 -4.79
C TYR A 192 -8.60 6.29 -5.76
N ASP A 193 -8.54 7.34 -6.57
CA ASP A 193 -9.34 7.49 -7.77
C ASP A 193 -8.73 6.68 -8.91
N TRP A 194 -9.55 5.88 -9.58
CA TRP A 194 -9.20 5.27 -10.86
C TRP A 194 -9.21 6.32 -11.98
N LEU A 195 -8.15 6.32 -12.79
CA LEU A 195 -7.97 7.19 -13.97
C LEU A 195 -7.89 6.40 -15.30
N GLY A 196 -7.98 5.07 -15.26
CA GLY A 196 -7.96 4.20 -16.45
C GLY A 196 -6.65 3.48 -16.69
N ARG A 197 -6.70 2.48 -17.58
CA ARG A 197 -5.52 1.89 -18.21
C ARG A 197 -5.13 2.83 -19.36
N ARG A 198 -4.09 3.64 -19.17
CA ARG A 198 -3.52 4.37 -20.32
C ARG A 198 -2.67 3.38 -21.10
N GLU A 199 -3.02 3.19 -22.38
CA GLU A 199 -2.19 2.54 -23.39
C GLU A 199 -0.79 3.19 -23.44
#